data_AF-A0A699KTH4-F1
#
_entry.id   AF-A0A699KTH4-F1
#
_cell.length_a   1.000
_cell.length_b   1.000
_cell.length_c   1.000
_cell.angle_alpha   90.00
_cell.angle_beta   90.00
_cell.angle_gamma   90.00
#
_symmetry.space_group_name_H-M   'P 1'
#
loop_
_entity.id
_entity.type
_entity.pdbx_description
1 polymer ?
#
loop_
_entity_poly.entity_id
_entity_poly.type
_entity_poly.pdbx_seq_one_letter_code
_entity_poly.pdbx_strand_id
1 'polypeptide(L)'
;MFLVYGGDIKRELRVSCYSDAGYLTDADDLKSQTGYVFVLNGGVVDRKSDKKSIFTASSAEAEYIAAFDASKEARLGIIKGARHFRAKVHYLREVIEYGDVKLEKVHIDDNLADHFTKALAFPKHLEHTKNIGMFPASSLM
;
A
#
# COMPACT_ATOMS: atom_id res chain seq x y z
N MET A 1 -7.76 21.34 -21.98
CA MET A 1 -7.97 22.36 -20.94
C MET A 1 -8.28 21.61 -19.65
N PHE A 2 -7.38 21.68 -18.66
CA PHE A 2 -7.60 21.08 -17.34
C PHE A 2 -7.22 22.11 -16.27
N LEU A 3 -8.01 22.09 -15.21
CA LEU A 3 -8.03 23.07 -14.14
C LEU A 3 -6.90 22.78 -13.14
N VAL A 4 -6.19 23.81 -12.71
CA VAL A 4 -5.30 23.73 -11.53
C VAL A 4 -6.10 24.22 -10.33
N TYR A 5 -6.19 23.40 -9.28
CA TYR A 5 -6.70 23.85 -7.99
C TYR A 5 -5.55 24.48 -7.19
N GLY A 6 -5.47 25.82 -7.23
CA GLY A 6 -4.87 26.57 -6.14
C GLY A 6 -5.72 26.41 -4.87
N GLY A 7 -5.18 26.64 -3.68
CA GLY A 7 -3.93 27.30 -3.41
C GLY A 7 -3.88 27.60 -1.93
N ASP A 8 -3.15 26.77 -1.21
CA ASP A 8 -2.74 27.08 0.15
C ASP A 8 -1.29 26.63 0.23
N ILE A 9 -0.35 27.57 0.05
CA ILE A 9 1.10 27.31 0.06
C ILE A 9 1.54 26.75 1.42
N LYS A 10 0.69 26.89 2.45
CA LYS A 10 0.89 26.34 3.79
C LYS A 10 0.44 24.88 3.93
N ARG A 11 -0.38 24.35 3.00
CA ARG A 11 -0.79 22.94 3.04
C ARG A 11 0.30 22.09 2.41
N GLU A 12 1.13 21.54 3.29
CA GLU A 12 2.09 20.50 2.92
C GLU A 12 1.35 19.32 2.29
N LEU A 13 1.77 18.91 1.09
CA LEU A 13 1.24 17.71 0.44
C LEU A 13 1.67 16.50 1.26
N ARG A 14 0.71 15.79 1.85
CA ARG A 14 0.97 14.57 2.61
C ARG A 14 0.62 13.36 1.78
N VAL A 15 1.65 12.59 1.45
CA VAL A 15 1.51 11.26 0.84
C VAL A 15 1.73 10.23 1.93
N SER A 16 0.75 9.36 2.12
CA SER A 16 0.84 8.19 3.00
C SER A 16 0.67 6.94 2.16
N CYS A 17 1.47 5.92 2.45
CA CYS A 17 1.35 4.62 1.81
C CYS A 17 1.06 3.57 2.87
N TYR A 18 -0.01 2.82 2.65
CA TYR A 18 -0.34 1.64 3.44
C TYR A 18 0.03 0.42 2.61
N SER A 19 0.68 -0.56 3.23
CA SER A 19 0.98 -1.84 2.60
C SER A 19 0.56 -2.97 3.53
N ASP A 20 0.03 -4.04 2.97
CA ASP A 20 -0.31 -5.25 3.71
C ASP A 20 0.06 -6.49 2.91
N ALA A 21 0.13 -7.63 3.60
CA ALA A 21 0.22 -8.92 2.95
C ALA A 21 -0.60 -9.99 3.70
N GLY A 22 -1.37 -10.76 2.94
CA GLY A 22 -1.99 -11.99 3.41
C GLY A 22 -1.06 -13.18 3.15
N TYR A 23 -0.59 -13.84 4.21
CA TYR A 23 0.26 -15.03 4.11
C TYR A 23 -0.56 -16.29 3.78
N LEU A 24 -0.14 -17.06 2.77
CA LEU A 24 -0.79 -18.29 2.29
C LEU A 24 -2.31 -18.14 2.09
N THR A 25 -2.74 -16.97 1.65
CA THR A 25 -4.17 -16.65 1.50
C THR A 25 -4.83 -17.37 0.33
N ASP A 26 -4.06 -17.88 -0.62
CA ASP A 26 -4.58 -18.66 -1.73
C ASP A 26 -4.64 -20.15 -1.38
N ALA A 27 -5.84 -20.74 -1.43
CA ALA A 27 -6.04 -22.13 -1.06
C ALA A 27 -5.45 -23.14 -2.07
N ASP A 28 -5.29 -22.75 -3.34
CA ASP A 28 -4.89 -23.65 -4.41
C ASP A 28 -3.37 -23.80 -4.49
N ASP A 29 -2.62 -22.69 -4.37
CA ASP A 29 -1.16 -22.70 -4.49
C ASP A 29 -0.41 -22.15 -3.28
N LEU A 30 -1.12 -21.83 -2.19
CA LEU A 30 -0.57 -21.30 -0.94
C LEU A 30 0.27 -20.04 -1.16
N LYS A 31 0.03 -19.28 -2.23
CA LYS A 31 0.74 -18.02 -2.45
C LYS A 31 0.12 -16.89 -1.65
N SER A 32 1.00 -15.99 -1.23
CA SER A 32 0.61 -14.80 -0.47
C SER A 32 0.00 -13.73 -1.38
N GLN A 33 -1.01 -13.04 -0.88
CA GLN A 33 -1.57 -11.85 -1.50
C GLN A 33 -0.87 -10.62 -0.92
N THR A 34 -0.50 -9.67 -1.76
CA THR A 34 0.16 -8.42 -1.36
C THR A 34 -0.62 -7.25 -1.90
N GLY A 35 -0.69 -6.17 -1.13
CA GLY A 35 -1.42 -4.99 -1.57
C GLY A 35 -0.84 -3.72 -0.97
N TYR A 36 -1.04 -2.62 -1.68
CA TYR A 36 -0.72 -1.29 -1.17
C TYR A 36 -1.75 -0.27 -1.65
N VAL A 37 -1.81 0.85 -0.95
CA VAL A 37 -2.61 1.99 -1.33
C VAL A 37 -1.90 3.29 -0.96
N PHE A 38 -1.82 4.20 -1.93
CA PHE A 38 -1.32 5.54 -1.78
C PHE A 38 -2.47 6.51 -1.57
N VAL A 39 -2.38 7.27 -0.48
CA VAL A 39 -3.34 8.30 -0.09
C VAL A 39 -2.64 9.65 -0.15
N LEU A 40 -3.17 10.55 -0.96
CA LEU A 40 -2.75 11.96 -1.05
C LEU A 40 -3.82 12.83 -0.40
N ASN A 41 -3.48 13.49 0.71
CA ASN A 41 -4.40 14.40 1.42
C ASN A 41 -5.79 13.79 1.73
N GLY A 42 -5.83 12.49 2.05
CA GLY A 42 -7.06 11.75 2.39
C GLY A 42 -7.80 11.13 1.19
N GLY A 43 -7.35 11.36 -0.05
CA GLY A 43 -7.89 10.70 -1.24
C GLY A 43 -6.92 9.66 -1.80
N VAL A 44 -7.45 8.51 -2.24
CA VAL A 44 -6.61 7.50 -2.92
C VAL A 44 -6.22 7.96 -4.32
N VAL A 45 -4.93 7.82 -4.61
CA VAL A 45 -4.33 8.19 -5.90
C VAL A 45 -3.78 7.00 -6.66
N ASP A 46 -3.30 5.98 -5.95
CA ASP A 46 -2.81 4.74 -6.55
C ASP A 46 -3.05 3.57 -5.61
N ARG A 47 -3.29 2.39 -6.17
CA ARG A 47 -3.58 1.17 -5.41
C ARG A 47 -3.21 -0.07 -6.20
N LYS A 48 -2.85 -1.12 -5.47
CA LYS A 48 -2.54 -2.41 -6.08
C LYS A 48 -2.92 -3.56 -5.16
N SER A 49 -3.36 -4.65 -5.77
CA SER A 49 -3.57 -5.95 -5.15
C SER A 49 -3.01 -7.00 -6.11
N ASP A 50 -2.01 -7.73 -5.66
CA ASP A 50 -1.26 -8.69 -6.47
C ASP A 50 -1.05 -10.00 -5.69
N LYS A 51 -1.34 -11.12 -6.36
CA LYS A 51 -0.91 -12.44 -5.94
C LYS A 51 0.59 -12.58 -6.18
N LYS A 52 1.37 -12.89 -5.14
CA LYS A 52 2.82 -13.02 -5.29
C LYS A 52 3.17 -14.26 -6.10
N SER A 53 4.09 -14.13 -7.05
CA SER A 53 4.61 -15.27 -7.82
C SER A 53 5.66 -16.11 -7.09
N ILE A 54 6.23 -15.57 -6.00
CA ILE A 54 7.30 -16.20 -5.21
C ILE A 54 6.69 -16.74 -3.92
N PHE A 55 7.09 -17.95 -3.52
CA PHE A 55 6.74 -18.52 -2.23
C PHE A 55 7.44 -17.74 -1.10
N THR A 56 6.66 -17.20 -0.18
CA THR A 56 7.17 -16.56 1.03
C THR A 56 7.28 -17.61 2.13
N ALA A 57 8.38 -17.63 2.89
CA ALA A 57 8.57 -18.59 3.97
C ALA A 57 7.86 -18.17 5.27
N SER A 58 7.43 -16.92 5.39
CA SER A 58 6.73 -16.39 6.58
C SER A 58 5.82 -15.20 6.26
N SER A 59 4.92 -14.85 7.19
CA SER A 59 4.10 -13.64 7.11
C SER A 59 4.93 -12.36 7.12
N ALA A 60 5.96 -12.29 7.98
CA ALA A 60 6.88 -11.16 8.03
C ALA A 60 7.61 -10.93 6.69
N GLU A 61 7.99 -12.01 6.00
CA GLU A 61 8.58 -11.91 4.67
C GLU A 61 7.59 -11.35 3.64
N ALA A 62 6.32 -11.75 3.71
CA ALA A 62 5.26 -11.26 2.83
C ALA A 62 4.98 -9.77 3.06
N GLU A 63 4.86 -9.33 4.31
CA GLU A 63 4.68 -7.91 4.67
C GLU A 63 5.85 -7.06 4.15
N TYR A 64 7.08 -7.56 4.31
CA TYR A 64 8.27 -6.87 3.83
C TYR A 64 8.29 -6.71 2.31
N ILE A 65 7.85 -7.74 1.60
CA ILE A 65 7.74 -7.69 0.14
C ILE A 65 6.69 -6.66 -0.30
N ALA A 66 5.55 -6.58 0.40
CA ALA A 66 4.53 -5.57 0.12
C ALA A 66 5.07 -4.15 0.35
N ALA A 67 5.79 -3.92 1.46
CA ALA A 67 6.44 -2.63 1.74
C ALA A 67 7.51 -2.27 0.69
N PHE A 68 8.27 -3.26 0.21
CA PHE A 68 9.23 -3.08 -0.88
C PHE A 68 8.53 -2.70 -2.19
N ASP A 69 7.48 -3.41 -2.57
CA ASP A 69 6.76 -3.14 -3.81
C ASP A 69 6.13 -1.73 -3.77
N ALA A 70 5.58 -1.31 -2.63
CA ALA A 70 5.10 0.05 -2.41
C ALA A 70 6.22 1.08 -2.54
N SER A 71 7.35 0.89 -1.84
CA SER A 71 8.48 1.82 -1.86
C SER A 71 9.07 1.98 -3.26
N LYS A 72 9.10 0.89 -4.05
CA LYS A 72 9.54 0.88 -5.44
C LYS A 72 8.66 1.77 -6.34
N GLU A 73 7.35 1.77 -6.11
CA GLU A 73 6.40 2.60 -6.87
C GLU A 73 6.46 4.07 -6.43
N ALA A 74 6.63 4.33 -5.13
CA ALA A 74 6.80 5.69 -4.60
C ALA A 74 8.02 6.42 -5.20
N ARG A 75 9.14 5.71 -5.39
CA ARG A 75 10.41 6.29 -5.87
C ARG A 75 10.59 6.20 -7.40
N LEU A 76 9.49 6.29 -8.16
CA LEU A 76 9.44 6.33 -9.64
C LEU A 76 9.86 5.02 -10.37
N GLY A 77 9.77 3.85 -9.73
CA GLY A 77 9.96 2.58 -10.43
C GLY A 77 11.40 2.32 -10.93
N ILE A 78 12.41 2.99 -10.36
CA ILE A 78 13.82 2.88 -10.76
C ILE A 78 14.34 1.43 -10.63
N ILE A 79 13.80 0.64 -9.70
CA ILE A 79 14.25 -0.74 -9.48
C ILE A 79 13.26 -1.72 -10.09
N LYS A 80 13.48 -2.10 -11.35
CA LYS A 80 12.82 -3.28 -11.93
C LYS A 80 13.68 -4.51 -11.64
N GLY A 81 13.18 -5.44 -10.81
CA GLY A 81 13.66 -6.83 -10.82
C GLY A 81 14.51 -7.34 -9.65
N ALA A 82 14.40 -6.77 -8.44
CA ALA A 82 14.98 -7.42 -7.25
C ALA A 82 14.25 -8.74 -6.95
N ARG A 83 14.82 -9.87 -7.40
CA ARG A 83 14.25 -11.22 -7.22
C ARG A 83 14.52 -11.81 -5.83
N HIS A 84 15.65 -11.45 -5.22
CA HIS A 84 16.08 -12.01 -3.94
C HIS A 84 15.55 -11.19 -2.76
N PHE A 85 15.02 -11.86 -1.73
CA PHE A 85 14.53 -11.23 -0.51
C PHE A 85 15.57 -10.28 0.11
N ARG A 86 16.83 -10.73 0.25
CA ARG A 86 17.93 -9.88 0.76
C ARG A 86 18.11 -8.59 -0.03
N ALA A 87 18.05 -8.63 -1.37
CA ALA A 87 18.19 -7.43 -2.19
C ALA A 87 17.05 -6.44 -1.95
N LYS A 88 15.82 -6.94 -1.76
CA LYS A 88 14.68 -6.12 -1.34
C LYS A 88 14.90 -5.50 0.04
N VAL A 89 15.49 -6.28 0.95
CA VAL A 89 15.77 -5.82 2.32
C VAL A 89 16.80 -4.71 2.38
N HIS A 90 17.89 -4.88 1.65
CA HIS A 90 18.92 -3.85 1.56
C HIS A 90 18.36 -2.56 0.97
N TYR A 91 17.57 -2.64 -0.11
CA TYR A 91 16.97 -1.45 -0.71
C TYR A 91 16.06 -0.69 0.25
N LEU A 92 15.12 -1.35 0.91
CA LEU A 92 14.20 -0.65 1.81
C LEU A 92 14.97 0.08 2.91
N ARG A 93 16.04 -0.53 3.43
CA ARG A 93 16.91 0.09 4.44
C ARG A 93 17.59 1.34 3.89
N GLU A 94 18.10 1.30 2.67
CA GLU A 94 18.72 2.47 2.02
C GLU A 94 17.71 3.61 1.82
N VAL A 95 16.48 3.31 1.40
CA VAL A 95 15.42 4.33 1.20
C VAL A 95 15.02 4.98 2.53
N ILE A 96 14.96 4.18 3.61
CA ILE A 96 14.69 4.69 4.97
C ILE A 96 15.85 5.54 5.48
N GLU A 97 17.09 5.08 5.29
CA GLU A 97 18.31 5.78 5.73
C GLU A 97 18.48 7.13 5.01
N TYR A 98 18.15 7.17 3.72
CA TYR A 98 18.17 8.42 2.94
C TYR A 98 17.07 9.41 3.37
N GLY A 99 16.06 8.94 4.12
CA GLY A 99 14.95 9.77 4.59
C GLY A 99 13.82 9.96 3.57
N ASP A 100 13.85 9.24 2.45
CA ASP A 100 12.79 9.28 1.43
C ASP A 100 11.48 8.67 1.94
N VAL A 101 11.58 7.67 2.83
CA VAL A 101 10.44 6.93 3.37
C VAL A 101 10.61 6.75 4.87
N LYS A 102 9.55 7.08 5.62
CA LYS A 102 9.43 6.74 7.03
C LYS A 102 8.47 5.55 7.16
N LEU A 103 8.96 4.44 7.72
CA LEU A 103 8.09 3.32 8.09
C LEU A 103 7.46 3.59 9.45
N GLU A 104 6.13 3.54 9.49
CA GLU A 104 5.35 3.62 10.72
C GLU A 104 4.48 2.38 10.83
N LYS A 105 4.41 1.80 12.04
CA LYS A 105 3.51 0.68 12.30
C LYS A 105 2.10 1.22 12.51
N VAL A 106 1.19 0.85 11.61
CA VAL A 106 -0.24 1.15 11.73
C VAL A 106 -0.94 0.03 12.49
N HIS A 107 -1.96 0.35 13.27
CA HIS A 107 -2.78 -0.65 13.94
C HIS A 107 -3.52 -1.52 12.90
N ILE A 108 -3.74 -2.80 13.21
CA ILE A 108 -4.33 -3.75 12.25
C ILE A 108 -5.75 -3.36 11.79
N ASP A 109 -6.49 -2.64 12.64
CA ASP A 109 -7.82 -2.16 12.28
C ASP A 109 -7.82 -0.91 11.40
N ASP A 110 -6.71 -0.16 11.40
CA ASP A 110 -6.56 1.10 10.67
C ASP A 110 -5.80 0.94 9.35
N ASN A 111 -5.31 -0.28 9.04
CA ASN A 111 -4.53 -0.52 7.84
C ASN A 111 -5.43 -0.52 6.60
N LEU A 112 -5.46 0.60 5.88
CA LEU A 112 -6.27 0.76 4.66
C LEU A 112 -5.86 -0.22 3.54
N ALA A 113 -4.68 -0.83 3.63
CA ALA A 113 -4.24 -1.86 2.68
C ALA A 113 -4.94 -3.22 2.88
N ASP A 114 -5.61 -3.46 4.02
CA ASP A 114 -6.32 -4.72 4.30
C ASP A 114 -7.38 -5.05 3.24
N HIS A 115 -7.99 -4.01 2.64
CA HIS A 115 -8.94 -4.17 1.53
C HIS A 115 -8.37 -4.89 0.31
N PHE A 116 -7.05 -4.84 0.14
CA PHE A 116 -6.36 -5.35 -1.03
C PHE A 116 -5.72 -6.72 -0.79
N THR A 117 -5.80 -7.25 0.44
CA THR A 117 -5.13 -8.49 0.86
C THR A 117 -6.06 -9.46 1.55
N LYS A 118 -7.19 -9.00 2.08
CA LYS A 118 -8.13 -9.79 2.87
C LYS A 118 -9.57 -9.56 2.40
N ALA A 119 -10.39 -10.61 2.51
CA ALA A 119 -11.84 -10.45 2.44
C ALA A 119 -12.35 -9.88 3.76
N LEU A 120 -12.78 -8.61 3.76
CA LEU A 120 -13.27 -7.93 4.94
C LEU A 120 -14.79 -8.05 5.08
N ALA A 121 -15.27 -8.12 6.33
CA ALA A 121 -16.70 -8.02 6.62
C ALA A 121 -17.23 -6.64 6.20
N PHE A 122 -18.49 -6.59 5.76
CA PHE A 122 -19.11 -5.38 5.19
C PHE A 122 -18.94 -4.09 6.04
N PRO A 123 -19.10 -4.11 7.39
CA PRO A 123 -18.91 -2.90 8.20
C PRO A 123 -17.49 -2.34 8.11
N LYS A 124 -16.47 -3.21 8.25
CA LYS A 124 -15.05 -2.84 8.14
C LYS A 124 -14.70 -2.42 6.71
N HIS A 125 -15.33 -3.07 5.73
CA HIS A 125 -15.19 -2.68 4.33
C HIS A 125 -15.67 -1.24 4.09
N LEU A 126 -16.89 -0.93 4.55
CA LEU A 126 -17.47 0.40 4.41
C LEU A 126 -16.65 1.47 5.11
N GLU A 127 -16.14 1.17 6.30
CA GLU A 127 -15.29 2.09 7.07
C GLU A 127 -14.01 2.45 6.32
N HIS A 128 -13.20 1.47 5.89
CA HIS A 128 -11.98 1.86 5.18
C HIS A 128 -12.26 2.48 3.82
N THR A 129 -13.34 2.08 3.12
CA THR A 129 -13.77 2.70 1.85
C THR A 129 -13.99 4.21 2.03
N LYS A 130 -14.60 4.63 3.15
CA LYS A 130 -14.74 6.05 3.50
C LYS A 130 -13.39 6.69 3.82
N ASN A 131 -12.52 6.00 4.55
CA ASN A 131 -11.20 6.52 4.93
C ASN A 131 -10.25 6.70 3.73
N ILE A 132 -10.49 6.00 2.62
CA ILE A 132 -9.77 6.21 1.35
C ILE A 132 -10.43 7.24 0.42
N GLY A 133 -11.47 7.92 0.88
CA GLY A 133 -12.19 8.94 0.12
C GLY A 133 -13.11 8.37 -0.97
N MET A 134 -13.42 7.07 -0.91
CA MET A 134 -14.42 6.46 -1.80
C MET A 134 -15.81 6.60 -1.18
N PHE A 135 -16.67 7.36 -1.83
CA PHE A 135 -18.06 7.54 -1.42
C PHE A 135 -19.00 6.87 -2.43
N PRO A 136 -20.14 6.33 -1.98
CA PRO A 136 -21.16 5.87 -2.91
C PRO A 136 -21.61 7.04 -3.79
N ALA A 137 -21.92 6.74 -5.06
CA ALA A 137 -22.31 7.77 -6.03
C ALA A 137 -23.53 8.60 -5.57
N SER A 138 -24.38 8.03 -4.71
CA SER A 138 -25.51 8.73 -4.08
C SER A 138 -25.09 9.89 -3.16
N SER A 139 -23.85 9.94 -2.70
CA SER A 139 -23.33 11.03 -1.86
C SER A 139 -22.87 12.26 -2.64
N LEU A 140 -22.89 12.19 -3.98
CA LEU A 140 -22.57 13.31 -4.88
C LEU A 140 -23.83 14.04 -5.40
N MET A 141 -25.02 13.59 -5.00
CA MET A 141 -26.32 14.20 -5.31
C MET A 141 -26.77 15.09 -4.16
#